data_AF-A0A1I7XCL2-F1
#
_entry.id   AF-A0A1I7XCL2-F1
#
_cell.length_a   1.000
_cell.length_b   1.000
_cell.length_c   1.000
_cell.angle_alpha   90.00
_cell.angle_beta   90.00
_cell.angle_gamma   90.00
#
_symmetry.space_group_name_H-M   'P 1'
#
loop_
_entity.id
_entity.type
_entity.pdbx_description
1 polymer ?
#
loop_
_entity_poly.entity_id
_entity_poly.type
_entity_poly.pdbx_seq_one_letter_code
_entity_poly.pdbx_strand_id
1 'polypeptide(L)'
;MDVDVVGSIVDKEDVDVVGSILDKMDVDVVDSIVDKVDVDVVGSIVDKVDVDVVGSIVDKVDIDVVESKVDKVDVNVVGSIVDNVDVNVVGSIVDKEDVDVVESKVDKVDVDVVESIVDNVDIDVVDSKVDKMDVDVVGSIVDNVDVNVVGSIVDKVDVDVVESKVDKMDVDVVDERIFAILVVLSFKIVDETELLLNIVIRVGIVFIVDVNNFEFLHSFEELVGNDEKFFNTVI
;
A
#
# COMPACT_ATOMS: atom_id res chain seq x y z
N MET A 1 10.20 -21.80 -4.14
CA MET A 1 11.00 -21.80 -5.38
C MET A 1 11.79 -20.54 -5.28
N ASP A 2 13.10 -20.67 -5.23
CA ASP A 2 13.90 -19.68 -4.51
C ASP A 2 14.90 -19.11 -5.53
N VAL A 3 14.91 -17.78 -5.70
CA VAL A 3 15.70 -17.07 -6.72
C VAL A 3 16.42 -15.89 -6.09
N ASP A 4 17.75 -16.00 -5.95
CA ASP A 4 18.58 -14.96 -5.36
C ASP A 4 19.40 -14.24 -6.45
N VAL A 5 19.32 -12.89 -6.49
CA VAL A 5 20.15 -12.02 -7.33
C VAL A 5 20.95 -11.06 -6.46
N VAL A 6 22.24 -10.91 -6.75
CA VAL A 6 23.14 -9.99 -6.03
C VAL A 6 23.99 -9.22 -7.02
N GLY A 7 23.65 -7.94 -7.22
CA GLY A 7 24.38 -6.99 -8.04
C GLY A 7 25.33 -6.12 -7.21
N SER A 8 25.71 -4.96 -7.76
CA SER A 8 26.59 -3.99 -7.09
C SER A 8 26.55 -2.63 -7.79
N ILE A 9 26.78 -2.62 -9.11
CA ILE A 9 26.55 -1.48 -9.99
C ILE A 9 26.03 -2.06 -11.29
N VAL A 10 24.73 -1.88 -11.57
CA VAL A 10 24.04 -2.52 -12.69
C VAL A 10 23.10 -1.52 -13.37
N ASP A 11 23.02 -1.55 -14.70
CA ASP A 11 22.08 -0.69 -15.45
C ASP A 11 20.62 -1.20 -15.33
N LYS A 12 20.41 -2.51 -15.13
CA LYS A 12 19.10 -3.16 -14.96
C LYS A 12 19.26 -4.57 -14.39
N GLU A 13 18.43 -4.97 -13.44
CA GLU A 13 18.24 -6.37 -13.02
C GLU A 13 16.78 -6.80 -13.21
N ASP A 14 16.57 -7.99 -13.79
CA ASP A 14 15.25 -8.52 -14.22
C ASP A 14 15.07 -9.94 -13.67
N VAL A 15 13.99 -10.20 -12.93
CA VAL A 15 13.70 -11.52 -12.33
C VAL A 15 12.28 -12.00 -12.64
N ASP A 16 12.18 -13.00 -13.53
CA ASP A 16 10.91 -13.66 -13.87
C ASP A 16 10.76 -15.00 -13.11
N VAL A 17 9.69 -15.17 -12.34
CA VAL A 17 9.31 -16.44 -11.69
C VAL A 17 7.94 -16.89 -12.14
N VAL A 18 7.81 -18.15 -12.60
CA VAL A 18 6.53 -18.73 -13.02
C VAL A 18 6.32 -20.12 -12.41
N GLY A 19 5.22 -20.29 -11.69
CA GLY A 19 4.78 -21.58 -11.11
C GLY A 19 3.30 -21.87 -11.35
N SER A 20 2.83 -23.00 -10.85
CA SER A 20 1.43 -23.43 -11.05
C SER A 20 0.80 -24.08 -9.82
N ILE A 21 1.55 -24.95 -9.14
CA ILE A 21 1.21 -25.47 -7.81
C ILE A 21 2.51 -25.53 -7.03
N LEU A 22 2.68 -24.69 -6.01
CA LEU A 22 3.89 -24.61 -5.19
C LEU A 22 3.56 -24.31 -3.71
N ASP A 23 4.29 -24.95 -2.80
CA ASP A 23 4.22 -24.65 -1.37
C ASP A 23 4.86 -23.28 -1.02
N LYS A 24 5.72 -22.73 -1.90
CA LYS A 24 6.38 -21.41 -1.72
C LYS A 24 6.99 -20.86 -3.03
N MET A 25 7.03 -19.54 -3.19
CA MET A 25 7.91 -18.79 -4.10
C MET A 25 8.67 -17.71 -3.32
N ASP A 26 9.98 -17.58 -3.55
CA ASP A 26 10.88 -16.64 -2.86
C ASP A 26 11.73 -15.95 -3.93
N VAL A 27 11.77 -14.62 -3.92
CA VAL A 27 12.63 -13.82 -4.80
C VAL A 27 13.38 -12.77 -3.97
N ASP A 28 14.71 -12.92 -3.90
CA ASP A 28 15.59 -12.01 -3.16
C ASP A 28 16.46 -11.23 -4.18
N VAL A 29 16.36 -9.90 -4.23
CA VAL A 29 17.24 -9.04 -5.04
C VAL A 29 18.02 -8.08 -4.14
N VAL A 30 19.36 -8.12 -4.21
CA VAL A 30 20.23 -7.28 -3.37
C VAL A 30 21.23 -6.49 -4.22
N ASP A 31 21.09 -5.16 -4.19
CA ASP A 31 21.90 -4.24 -4.98
C ASP A 31 22.50 -3.07 -4.17
N SER A 32 23.59 -2.49 -4.69
CA SER A 32 24.16 -1.27 -4.11
C SER A 32 23.81 -0.02 -4.92
N ILE A 33 23.94 -0.07 -6.25
CA ILE A 33 23.53 1.02 -7.14
C ILE A 33 22.93 0.39 -8.40
N VAL A 34 21.68 0.70 -8.72
CA VAL A 34 21.00 0.15 -9.90
C VAL A 34 19.97 1.12 -10.48
N ASP A 35 19.95 1.31 -11.80
CA ASP A 35 19.01 2.25 -12.43
C ASP A 35 17.57 1.68 -12.47
N LYS A 36 17.39 0.35 -12.53
CA LYS A 36 16.07 -0.29 -12.49
C LYS A 36 16.12 -1.75 -12.02
N VAL A 37 15.22 -2.13 -11.11
CA VAL A 37 14.96 -3.53 -10.69
C VAL A 37 13.53 -3.89 -11.06
N ASP A 38 13.36 -4.98 -11.83
CA ASP A 38 12.06 -5.51 -12.24
C ASP A 38 11.89 -6.94 -11.71
N VAL A 39 10.81 -7.21 -10.96
CA VAL A 39 10.47 -8.55 -10.45
C VAL A 39 9.04 -8.93 -10.84
N ASP A 40 8.93 -9.94 -11.70
CA ASP A 40 7.67 -10.50 -12.19
C ASP A 40 7.44 -11.89 -11.55
N VAL A 41 6.43 -12.04 -10.69
CA VAL A 41 6.04 -13.33 -10.10
C VAL A 41 4.65 -13.74 -10.59
N VAL A 42 4.55 -14.93 -11.21
CA VAL A 42 3.28 -15.45 -11.74
C VAL A 42 3.00 -16.87 -11.23
N GLY A 43 1.94 -17.04 -10.46
CA GLY A 43 1.49 -18.35 -9.99
C GLY A 43 0.04 -18.67 -10.35
N SER A 44 -0.52 -19.69 -9.69
CA SER A 44 -1.90 -20.12 -9.91
C SER A 44 -2.52 -20.70 -8.65
N ILE A 45 -1.79 -21.55 -7.95
CA ILE A 45 -2.09 -21.97 -6.58
C ILE A 45 -0.74 -22.01 -5.86
N VAL A 46 -0.52 -21.08 -4.94
CA VAL A 46 0.73 -20.97 -4.18
C VAL A 46 0.40 -20.77 -2.71
N ASP A 47 1.02 -21.52 -1.78
CA ASP A 47 0.70 -21.33 -0.36
C ASP A 47 1.33 -20.02 0.19
N LYS A 48 2.47 -19.57 -0.35
CA LYS A 48 3.13 -18.31 0.01
C LYS A 48 4.04 -17.74 -1.09
N VAL A 49 3.98 -16.44 -1.34
CA VAL A 49 4.91 -15.68 -2.19
C VAL A 49 5.64 -14.63 -1.35
N ASP A 50 6.98 -14.61 -1.43
CA ASP A 50 7.84 -13.63 -0.77
C ASP A 50 8.71 -12.94 -1.84
N VAL A 51 8.69 -11.61 -1.89
CA VAL A 51 9.56 -10.80 -2.74
C VAL A 51 10.28 -9.75 -1.89
N ASP A 52 11.59 -9.88 -1.76
CA ASP A 52 12.46 -8.97 -1.00
C ASP A 52 13.41 -8.23 -1.97
N VAL A 53 13.29 -6.90 -2.07
CA VAL A 53 14.22 -6.04 -2.83
C VAL A 53 14.98 -5.12 -1.88
N VAL A 54 16.31 -5.22 -1.86
CA VAL A 54 17.19 -4.46 -0.96
C VAL A 54 18.20 -3.64 -1.75
N GLY A 55 18.08 -2.31 -1.70
CA GLY A 55 18.91 -1.36 -2.44
C GLY A 55 19.61 -0.33 -1.55
N SER A 56 20.75 0.22 -1.98
CA SER A 56 21.31 1.44 -1.36
C SER A 56 20.98 2.71 -2.14
N ILE A 57 21.07 2.68 -3.48
CA ILE A 57 20.63 3.76 -4.38
C ILE A 57 19.94 3.08 -5.57
N VAL A 58 18.66 3.38 -5.81
CA VAL A 58 17.89 2.79 -6.90
C VAL A 58 17.04 3.86 -7.61
N ASP A 59 17.08 3.96 -8.93
CA ASP A 59 16.24 4.96 -9.64
C ASP A 59 14.79 4.44 -9.83
N LYS A 60 14.58 3.12 -9.93
CA LYS A 60 13.24 2.49 -9.96
C LYS A 60 13.21 1.05 -9.44
N VAL A 61 12.20 0.70 -8.65
CA VAL A 61 11.81 -0.67 -8.30
C VAL A 61 10.39 -0.93 -8.82
N ASP A 62 10.22 -1.98 -9.62
CA ASP A 62 8.93 -2.42 -10.15
C ASP A 62 8.70 -3.88 -9.72
N ILE A 63 7.62 -4.15 -8.99
CA ILE A 63 7.27 -5.51 -8.53
C ILE A 63 5.83 -5.83 -8.97
N ASP A 64 5.68 -6.83 -9.84
CA ASP A 64 4.40 -7.34 -10.35
C ASP A 64 4.17 -8.77 -9.82
N VAL A 65 3.16 -8.96 -8.95
CA VAL A 65 2.75 -10.29 -8.46
C VAL A 65 1.36 -10.64 -9.00
N VAL A 66 1.26 -11.72 -9.78
CA VAL A 66 0.02 -12.13 -10.46
C VAL A 66 -0.35 -13.58 -10.14
N GLU A 67 -1.40 -13.77 -9.36
CA GLU A 67 -1.78 -15.06 -8.78
C GLU A 67 -3.25 -15.40 -9.08
N SER A 68 -3.65 -16.67 -8.95
CA SER A 68 -5.09 -17.03 -9.00
C SER A 68 -5.64 -17.45 -7.64
N LYS A 69 -4.80 -17.97 -6.75
CA LYS A 69 -5.12 -18.38 -5.38
C LYS A 69 -3.84 -18.40 -4.56
N VAL A 70 -3.81 -17.69 -3.44
CA VAL A 70 -2.66 -17.73 -2.51
C VAL A 70 -3.07 -17.45 -1.07
N ASP A 71 -2.41 -18.14 -0.12
CA ASP A 71 -2.71 -17.98 1.32
C ASP A 71 -1.92 -16.79 1.93
N LYS A 72 -0.79 -16.37 1.32
CA LYS A 72 -0.06 -15.14 1.69
C LYS A 72 0.85 -14.59 0.59
N VAL A 73 0.79 -13.27 0.34
CA VAL A 73 1.77 -12.50 -0.45
C VAL A 73 2.48 -11.52 0.48
N ASP A 74 3.82 -11.52 0.45
CA ASP A 74 4.69 -10.60 1.20
C ASP A 74 5.60 -9.88 0.19
N VAL A 75 5.52 -8.55 0.11
CA VAL A 75 6.41 -7.74 -0.73
C VAL A 75 7.13 -6.72 0.14
N ASN A 76 8.47 -6.80 0.20
CA ASN A 76 9.29 -5.90 1.01
C ASN A 76 10.29 -5.14 0.13
N VAL A 77 10.27 -3.81 0.18
CA VAL A 77 11.27 -2.94 -0.46
C VAL A 77 12.04 -2.18 0.60
N VAL A 78 13.37 -2.34 0.62
CA VAL A 78 14.25 -1.73 1.63
C VAL A 78 15.34 -0.90 0.96
N GLY A 79 15.26 0.42 1.13
CA GLY A 79 16.10 1.41 0.44
C GLY A 79 16.87 2.34 1.38
N SER A 80 17.94 2.97 0.86
CA SER A 80 18.47 4.20 1.50
C SER A 80 18.14 5.47 0.70
N ILE A 81 18.05 5.36 -0.62
CA ILE A 81 17.52 6.38 -1.53
C ILE A 81 16.89 5.61 -2.70
N VAL A 82 15.58 5.75 -2.91
CA VAL A 82 14.91 5.26 -4.12
C VAL A 82 14.10 6.39 -4.76
N ASP A 83 14.17 6.56 -6.07
CA ASP A 83 13.40 7.63 -6.73
C ASP A 83 11.92 7.21 -6.93
N ASN A 84 11.64 5.95 -7.28
CA ASN A 84 10.26 5.44 -7.33
C ASN A 84 10.18 3.95 -6.98
N VAL A 85 9.15 3.58 -6.21
CA VAL A 85 8.74 2.21 -5.94
C VAL A 85 7.31 2.03 -6.46
N ASP A 86 7.13 1.12 -7.41
CA ASP A 86 5.82 0.72 -7.95
C ASP A 86 5.60 -0.76 -7.58
N VAL A 87 4.60 -1.05 -6.73
CA VAL A 87 4.21 -2.43 -6.35
C VAL A 87 2.79 -2.69 -6.81
N ASN A 88 2.58 -3.78 -7.55
CA ASN A 88 1.27 -4.16 -8.07
C ASN A 88 0.99 -5.65 -7.80
N VAL A 89 -0.06 -5.92 -7.03
CA VAL A 89 -0.51 -7.27 -6.68
C VAL A 89 -1.89 -7.52 -7.29
N VAL A 90 -2.01 -8.59 -8.08
CA VAL A 90 -3.23 -8.94 -8.82
C VAL A 90 -3.59 -10.39 -8.59
N GLY A 91 -4.63 -10.63 -7.81
CA GLY A 91 -5.13 -11.97 -7.52
C GLY A 91 -6.62 -12.17 -7.81
N SER A 92 -7.11 -13.34 -7.42
CA SER A 92 -8.55 -13.68 -7.48
C SER A 92 -9.10 -14.16 -6.14
N ILE A 93 -8.28 -14.78 -5.32
CA ILE A 93 -8.59 -15.15 -3.93
C ILE A 93 -7.27 -15.12 -3.19
N VAL A 94 -7.09 -14.17 -2.27
CA VAL A 94 -5.89 -14.07 -1.44
C VAL A 94 -6.28 -13.98 0.04
N ASP A 95 -5.74 -14.84 0.90
CA ASP A 95 -6.09 -14.76 2.33
C ASP A 95 -5.38 -13.56 3.01
N LYS A 96 -4.19 -13.17 2.54
CA LYS A 96 -3.38 -12.08 3.10
C LYS A 96 -2.41 -11.46 2.10
N GLU A 97 -2.32 -10.14 2.10
CA GLU A 97 -1.31 -9.36 1.38
C GLU A 97 -0.69 -8.35 2.35
N ASP A 98 0.63 -8.43 2.53
CA ASP A 98 1.42 -7.51 3.34
C ASP A 98 2.45 -6.82 2.41
N VAL A 99 2.44 -5.48 2.32
CA VAL A 99 3.38 -4.69 1.50
C VAL A 99 4.13 -3.68 2.36
N ASP A 100 5.42 -3.92 2.60
CA ASP A 100 6.30 -3.07 3.40
C ASP A 100 7.27 -2.27 2.51
N VAL A 101 7.28 -0.94 2.63
CA VAL A 101 8.30 -0.08 2.01
C VAL A 101 9.05 0.69 3.10
N VAL A 102 10.32 0.33 3.33
CA VAL A 102 11.14 0.86 4.43
C VAL A 102 12.39 1.55 3.90
N GLU A 103 12.37 2.89 3.93
CA GLU A 103 13.35 3.71 3.24
C GLU A 103 13.92 4.85 4.10
N SER A 104 14.94 5.53 3.55
CA SER A 104 15.48 6.77 4.16
C SER A 104 15.23 8.02 3.33
N LYS A 105 14.88 7.88 2.04
CA LYS A 105 14.18 8.88 1.21
C LYS A 105 13.57 8.18 0.00
N VAL A 106 12.32 8.48 -0.27
CA VAL A 106 11.62 8.07 -1.47
C VAL A 106 10.92 9.27 -2.13
N ASP A 107 11.10 9.43 -3.44
CA ASP A 107 10.42 10.52 -4.18
C ASP A 107 8.94 10.11 -4.46
N LYS A 108 8.66 8.84 -4.77
CA LYS A 108 7.29 8.29 -4.87
C LYS A 108 7.17 6.81 -4.48
N VAL A 109 6.07 6.46 -3.83
CA VAL A 109 5.61 5.08 -3.61
C VAL A 109 4.19 4.95 -4.17
N ASP A 110 4.01 4.10 -5.17
CA ASP A 110 2.73 3.83 -5.82
C ASP A 110 2.39 2.33 -5.56
N VAL A 111 1.33 2.02 -4.80
CA VAL A 111 0.93 0.62 -4.46
C VAL A 111 -0.48 0.32 -4.95
N ASP A 112 -0.58 -0.63 -5.89
CA ASP A 112 -1.83 -1.10 -6.50
C ASP A 112 -2.16 -2.53 -6.02
N VAL A 113 -3.36 -2.72 -5.46
CA VAL A 113 -3.90 -4.04 -5.10
C VAL A 113 -5.20 -4.29 -5.83
N VAL A 114 -5.26 -5.33 -6.68
CA VAL A 114 -6.43 -5.63 -7.53
C VAL A 114 -6.91 -7.06 -7.30
N GLU A 115 -7.88 -7.17 -6.39
CA GLU A 115 -8.29 -8.41 -5.75
C GLU A 115 -9.76 -8.77 -6.01
N SER A 116 -10.08 -10.02 -6.36
CA SER A 116 -11.50 -10.39 -6.41
C SER A 116 -12.08 -10.69 -5.03
N ILE A 117 -11.32 -11.33 -4.13
CA ILE A 117 -11.68 -11.60 -2.73
C ILE A 117 -10.39 -11.63 -1.91
N VAL A 118 -10.22 -10.70 -0.97
CA VAL A 118 -9.10 -10.73 -0.01
C VAL A 118 -9.60 -10.68 1.44
N ASP A 119 -8.98 -11.42 2.37
CA ASP A 119 -9.38 -11.31 3.79
C ASP A 119 -8.63 -10.14 4.49
N ASN A 120 -7.38 -9.82 4.11
CA ASN A 120 -6.62 -8.72 4.69
C ASN A 120 -5.61 -8.14 3.69
N VAL A 121 -5.55 -6.80 3.60
CA VAL A 121 -4.48 -6.03 2.98
C VAL A 121 -3.85 -5.15 4.05
N ASP A 122 -2.53 -5.23 4.24
CA ASP A 122 -1.74 -4.39 5.15
C ASP A 122 -0.64 -3.69 4.32
N ILE A 123 -0.59 -2.36 4.37
CA ILE A 123 0.35 -1.55 3.58
C ILE A 123 1.08 -0.61 4.53
N ASP A 124 2.37 -0.88 4.75
CA ASP A 124 3.19 -0.26 5.80
C ASP A 124 4.37 0.51 5.15
N VAL A 125 4.31 1.84 5.14
CA VAL A 125 5.35 2.70 4.53
C VAL A 125 6.07 3.51 5.60
N VAL A 126 7.37 3.28 5.74
CA VAL A 126 8.22 3.87 6.79
C VAL A 126 9.42 4.58 6.17
N ASP A 127 9.40 5.91 6.13
CA ASP A 127 10.52 6.71 5.59
C ASP A 127 10.74 8.02 6.37
N SER A 128 11.99 8.48 6.49
CA SER A 128 12.27 9.85 6.92
C SER A 128 11.67 10.93 6.01
N LYS A 129 11.50 10.68 4.70
CA LYS A 129 10.97 11.64 3.71
C LYS A 129 10.26 10.94 2.54
N VAL A 130 8.98 11.24 2.36
CA VAL A 130 8.16 10.81 1.21
C VAL A 130 7.64 12.06 0.48
N ASP A 131 7.98 12.23 -0.80
CA ASP A 131 7.43 13.35 -1.60
C ASP A 131 5.99 13.05 -2.07
N LYS A 132 5.66 11.77 -2.38
CA LYS A 132 4.28 11.27 -2.53
C LYS A 132 4.13 9.78 -2.19
N MET A 133 2.95 9.42 -1.72
CA MET A 133 2.48 8.06 -1.63
C MET A 133 1.05 7.98 -2.19
N ASP A 134 0.84 7.13 -3.19
CA ASP A 134 -0.47 6.86 -3.79
C ASP A 134 -0.79 5.35 -3.53
N VAL A 135 -1.96 5.02 -2.96
CA VAL A 135 -2.38 3.64 -2.63
C VAL A 135 -3.79 3.36 -3.16
N ASP A 136 -3.92 2.43 -4.10
CA ASP A 136 -5.19 2.06 -4.71
C ASP A 136 -5.53 0.58 -4.40
N VAL A 137 -6.59 0.35 -3.60
CA VAL A 137 -7.11 -1.01 -3.32
C VAL A 137 -8.45 -1.20 -4.05
N VAL A 138 -8.52 -2.18 -4.95
CA VAL A 138 -9.67 -2.42 -5.83
C VAL A 138 -10.13 -3.86 -5.72
N GLY A 139 -11.33 -4.07 -5.16
CA GLY A 139 -11.87 -5.43 -5.09
C GLY A 139 -13.37 -5.62 -5.05
N SER A 140 -13.80 -6.90 -5.06
CA SER A 140 -15.23 -7.22 -4.91
C SER A 140 -15.63 -7.45 -3.45
N ILE A 141 -14.76 -8.08 -2.65
CA ILE A 141 -14.96 -8.31 -1.22
C ILE A 141 -13.59 -8.18 -0.56
N VAL A 142 -13.45 -7.29 0.41
CA VAL A 142 -12.28 -7.17 1.27
C VAL A 142 -12.72 -7.14 2.73
N ASP A 143 -12.18 -8.00 3.59
CA ASP A 143 -12.59 -8.00 5.00
C ASP A 143 -11.88 -6.90 5.82
N ASN A 144 -10.58 -6.65 5.59
CA ASN A 144 -9.81 -5.59 6.26
C ASN A 144 -8.80 -4.92 5.31
N VAL A 145 -8.70 -3.60 5.36
CA VAL A 145 -7.64 -2.80 4.74
C VAL A 145 -7.00 -1.92 5.81
N ASP A 146 -5.74 -2.17 6.15
CA ASP A 146 -4.95 -1.37 7.06
C ASP A 146 -3.85 -0.65 6.25
N VAL A 147 -3.77 0.68 6.35
CA VAL A 147 -2.73 1.50 5.69
C VAL A 147 -2.04 2.36 6.73
N ASN A 148 -0.74 2.16 6.92
CA ASN A 148 0.05 2.86 7.93
C ASN A 148 1.25 3.56 7.26
N VAL A 149 1.38 4.87 7.52
CA VAL A 149 2.40 5.72 6.92
C VAL A 149 3.14 6.48 8.01
N VAL A 150 4.41 6.15 8.20
CA VAL A 150 5.24 6.71 9.29
C VAL A 150 6.40 7.48 8.72
N GLY A 151 6.52 8.77 9.05
CA GLY A 151 7.66 9.56 8.60
C GLY A 151 8.06 10.78 9.42
N SER A 152 8.99 11.55 8.86
CA SER A 152 9.39 12.86 9.39
C SER A 152 9.01 14.04 8.49
N ILE A 153 8.79 13.80 7.19
CA ILE A 153 8.22 14.74 6.22
C ILE A 153 7.47 13.91 5.17
N VAL A 154 6.16 14.07 5.09
CA VAL A 154 5.33 13.50 4.02
C VAL A 154 4.58 14.61 3.28
N ASP A 155 4.89 14.81 2.01
CA ASP A 155 4.28 15.90 1.22
C ASP A 155 2.84 15.55 0.81
N LYS A 156 2.57 14.31 0.34
CA LYS A 156 1.23 13.85 -0.02
C LYS A 156 1.03 12.37 0.28
N VAL A 157 -0.14 12.02 0.80
CA VAL A 157 -0.70 10.65 0.79
C VAL A 157 -2.08 10.70 0.15
N ASP A 158 -2.27 10.02 -0.98
CA ASP A 158 -3.58 9.86 -1.61
C ASP A 158 -3.94 8.35 -1.54
N VAL A 159 -5.09 7.98 -0.95
CA VAL A 159 -5.55 6.58 -0.82
C VAL A 159 -6.93 6.43 -1.47
N ASP A 160 -7.13 5.54 -2.45
CA ASP A 160 -8.44 5.18 -3.00
C ASP A 160 -8.79 3.70 -2.72
N VAL A 161 -10.01 3.45 -2.25
CA VAL A 161 -10.53 2.08 -2.05
C VAL A 161 -11.83 1.90 -2.81
N VAL A 162 -11.79 1.09 -3.87
CA VAL A 162 -12.87 0.98 -4.86
C VAL A 162 -13.51 -0.40 -4.83
N GLU A 163 -14.50 -0.56 -3.95
CA GLU A 163 -14.99 -1.88 -3.58
C GLU A 163 -16.48 -2.17 -3.69
N SER A 164 -16.86 -3.45 -3.67
CA SER A 164 -18.25 -3.84 -3.47
C SER A 164 -18.63 -3.97 -1.99
N LYS A 165 -17.71 -4.44 -1.12
CA LYS A 165 -17.90 -4.66 0.31
C LYS A 165 -16.56 -4.59 1.06
N VAL A 166 -16.45 -3.65 2.01
CA VAL A 166 -15.42 -3.61 3.07
C VAL A 166 -16.07 -3.87 4.41
N ASP A 167 -15.46 -4.70 5.26
CA ASP A 167 -15.88 -4.87 6.66
C ASP A 167 -15.15 -3.88 7.61
N LYS A 168 -13.83 -3.69 7.48
CA LYS A 168 -13.05 -2.66 8.23
C LYS A 168 -12.00 -1.96 7.39
N MET A 169 -11.72 -0.71 7.74
CA MET A 169 -10.58 0.03 7.20
C MET A 169 -9.98 0.97 8.25
N ASP A 170 -8.69 0.82 8.53
CA ASP A 170 -7.93 1.73 9.38
C ASP A 170 -6.84 2.42 8.54
N VAL A 171 -6.69 3.74 8.71
CA VAL A 171 -5.61 4.52 8.10
C VAL A 171 -4.92 5.32 9.20
N ASP A 172 -3.65 5.03 9.49
CA ASP A 172 -2.82 5.83 10.40
C ASP A 172 -1.73 6.55 9.60
N VAL A 173 -1.60 7.86 9.81
CA VAL A 173 -0.53 8.66 9.20
C VAL A 173 0.16 9.46 10.29
N VAL A 174 1.40 9.05 10.61
CA VAL A 174 2.20 9.55 11.73
C VAL A 174 3.42 10.30 11.20
N ASP A 175 3.39 11.64 11.25
CA ASP A 175 4.48 12.45 10.71
C ASP A 175 4.67 13.77 11.50
N GLU A 176 5.90 14.30 11.51
CA GLU A 176 6.16 15.61 12.11
C GLU A 176 5.56 16.79 11.31
N ARG A 177 5.33 16.62 10.00
CA ARG A 177 5.09 17.66 8.97
C ARG A 177 4.38 17.15 7.70
N ILE A 178 3.16 16.62 7.84
CA ILE A 178 2.30 16.35 6.67
C ILE A 178 1.79 17.64 6.01
N PHE A 179 1.88 17.71 4.68
CA PHE A 179 1.30 18.81 3.89
C PHE A 179 -0.12 18.52 3.38
N ALA A 180 -0.40 17.31 2.89
CA ALA A 180 -1.75 16.90 2.45
C ALA A 180 -1.99 15.39 2.63
N ILE A 181 -3.24 15.04 2.94
CA ILE A 181 -3.77 13.66 2.86
C ILE A 181 -5.12 13.73 2.16
N LEU A 182 -5.36 12.77 1.26
CA LEU A 182 -6.65 12.51 0.62
C LEU A 182 -7.01 11.03 0.83
N VAL A 183 -8.23 10.75 1.28
CA VAL A 183 -8.79 9.39 1.31
C VAL A 183 -10.10 9.39 0.52
N VAL A 184 -10.19 8.53 -0.48
CA VAL A 184 -11.34 8.32 -1.36
C VAL A 184 -11.86 6.91 -1.14
N LEU A 185 -13.16 6.76 -0.98
CA LEU A 185 -13.82 5.46 -0.77
C LEU A 185 -15.02 5.34 -1.71
N SER A 186 -15.14 4.21 -2.40
CA SER A 186 -16.12 4.01 -3.48
C SER A 186 -16.83 2.64 -3.38
N PHE A 187 -17.98 2.60 -2.69
CA PHE A 187 -18.69 1.36 -2.33
C PHE A 187 -19.90 1.00 -3.22
N LYS A 188 -20.28 -0.29 -3.23
CA LYS A 188 -21.32 -0.80 -4.14
C LYS A 188 -22.43 -1.65 -3.45
N ILE A 189 -22.20 -2.29 -2.30
CA ILE A 189 -23.24 -2.98 -1.48
C ILE A 189 -22.91 -2.93 0.04
N VAL A 190 -23.66 -2.16 0.84
CA VAL A 190 -23.46 -2.04 2.31
C VAL A 190 -24.54 -2.79 3.08
N ASP A 191 -24.16 -3.69 4.01
CA ASP A 191 -25.02 -4.01 5.15
C ASP A 191 -24.73 -2.93 6.20
N GLU A 192 -25.62 -1.96 6.35
CA GLU A 192 -25.40 -0.64 6.99
C GLU A 192 -25.11 -0.68 8.50
N THR A 193 -24.64 -1.81 9.04
CA THR A 193 -24.56 -2.08 10.47
C THR A 193 -23.15 -2.13 11.07
N GLU A 194 -22.09 -2.49 10.32
CA GLU A 194 -20.78 -2.79 10.95
C GLU A 194 -19.50 -2.24 10.26
N LEU A 195 -19.56 -1.45 9.17
CA LEU A 195 -18.34 -0.83 8.62
C LEU A 195 -17.74 0.16 9.64
N LEU A 196 -16.59 -0.20 10.20
CA LEU A 196 -15.79 0.66 11.08
C LEU A 196 -14.63 1.23 10.27
N LEU A 197 -14.66 2.56 10.07
CA LEU A 197 -13.60 3.33 9.44
C LEU A 197 -12.90 4.16 10.53
N ASN A 198 -11.61 3.92 10.73
CA ASN A 198 -10.80 4.63 11.73
C ASN A 198 -9.64 5.36 11.03
N ILE A 199 -9.86 6.63 10.69
CA ILE A 199 -8.80 7.51 10.17
C ILE A 199 -8.14 8.21 11.36
N VAL A 200 -6.95 7.76 11.73
CA VAL A 200 -6.09 8.38 12.72
C VAL A 200 -5.03 9.19 11.98
N ILE A 201 -4.87 10.46 12.35
CA ILE A 201 -3.79 11.28 11.80
C ILE A 201 -3.07 11.93 12.97
N ARG A 202 -1.76 11.70 13.07
CA ARG A 202 -0.93 12.12 14.21
C ARG A 202 0.13 13.13 13.76
N VAL A 203 -0.30 14.41 13.76
CA VAL A 203 0.17 15.48 12.84
C VAL A 203 0.05 16.90 13.45
N GLY A 204 -0.67 17.96 12.97
CA GLY A 204 -1.31 18.42 11.68
C GLY A 204 -2.85 18.39 11.50
N ILE A 205 -3.37 17.96 10.32
CA ILE A 205 -4.72 18.27 9.73
C ILE A 205 -5.37 17.03 9.03
N VAL A 206 -6.68 17.05 8.71
CA VAL A 206 -7.51 16.00 8.05
C VAL A 206 -8.33 16.55 6.85
N PHE A 207 -8.68 15.74 5.82
CA PHE A 207 -9.67 16.11 4.77
C PHE A 207 -10.37 14.90 4.11
N ILE A 208 -11.65 15.03 3.68
CA ILE A 208 -12.45 14.02 2.93
C ILE A 208 -13.57 14.71 2.09
N VAL A 209 -14.18 14.05 1.09
CA VAL A 209 -15.34 14.53 0.28
C VAL A 209 -16.30 13.40 -0.17
N ASP A 210 -17.58 13.71 -0.41
CA ASP A 210 -18.61 12.71 -0.82
C ASP A 210 -19.69 13.23 -1.81
N VAL A 211 -20.40 12.32 -2.50
CA VAL A 211 -21.88 12.14 -2.60
C VAL A 211 -22.20 10.82 -3.33
N ASN A 212 -21.23 9.89 -3.31
CA ASN A 212 -20.54 9.34 -4.48
C ASN A 212 -20.29 10.36 -5.64
N ASN A 213 -19.04 10.57 -6.07
CA ASN A 213 -17.99 11.40 -5.45
C ASN A 213 -18.15 12.92 -5.77
N PHE A 214 -19.05 13.71 -5.15
CA PHE A 214 -19.28 15.12 -5.60
C PHE A 214 -19.81 16.15 -4.58
N GLU A 215 -21.12 16.16 -4.24
CA GLU A 215 -21.75 17.29 -3.52
C GLU A 215 -21.77 17.20 -1.98
N PHE A 216 -20.60 16.94 -1.39
CA PHE A 216 -20.32 17.15 0.04
C PHE A 216 -18.90 17.71 0.21
N LEU A 217 -18.75 18.99 -0.16
CA LEU A 217 -17.55 19.80 0.09
C LEU A 217 -17.71 20.57 1.41
N HIS A 218 -17.38 19.95 2.54
CA HIS A 218 -17.15 20.70 3.78
C HIS A 218 -15.66 21.03 3.93
N SER A 219 -15.39 22.33 4.04
CA SER A 219 -14.08 22.83 4.46
C SER A 219 -13.81 22.43 5.90
N PHE A 220 -12.57 22.05 6.22
CA PHE A 220 -12.12 21.80 7.60
C PHE A 220 -12.44 22.96 8.56
N GLU A 221 -12.52 24.21 8.07
CA GLU A 221 -12.93 25.38 8.87
C GLU A 221 -14.41 25.33 9.34
N GLU A 222 -15.32 24.69 8.57
CA GLU A 222 -16.72 24.54 8.99
C GLU A 222 -16.89 23.45 10.06
N LEU A 223 -16.08 22.39 9.97
CA LEU A 223 -16.07 21.25 10.90
C LEU A 223 -15.52 21.63 12.29
N VAL A 224 -14.56 22.55 12.34
CA VAL A 224 -14.00 23.12 13.58
C VAL A 224 -14.87 24.26 14.15
N GLY A 225 -15.75 24.85 13.35
CA GLY A 225 -16.40 26.13 13.66
C GLY A 225 -17.54 26.09 14.67
N ASN A 226 -18.37 25.04 14.72
CA ASN A 226 -19.63 25.04 15.48
C ASN A 226 -20.06 23.65 16.02
N ASP A 227 -19.46 23.19 17.12
CA ASP A 227 -20.22 22.78 18.31
C ASP A 227 -19.28 22.36 19.46
N GLU A 228 -19.75 22.50 20.70
CA GLU A 228 -19.08 21.94 21.87
C GLU A 228 -19.22 20.38 21.94
N LYS A 229 -18.95 19.59 20.86
CA LYS A 229 -19.14 18.11 20.92
C LYS A 229 -18.47 17.05 20.01
N PHE A 230 -17.91 17.30 18.82
CA PHE A 230 -17.37 16.19 17.97
C PHE A 230 -16.04 15.58 18.48
N PHE A 231 -15.46 16.11 19.57
CA PHE A 231 -14.14 15.78 20.09
C PHE A 231 -14.16 15.21 21.53
N ASN A 232 -14.95 14.16 21.78
CA ASN A 232 -14.84 13.37 23.01
C ASN A 232 -15.24 11.92 22.75
N THR A 233 -14.39 10.97 23.16
CA THR A 233 -14.36 9.53 22.79
C THR A 233 -13.61 9.35 21.46
N VAL A 234 -12.45 8.67 21.36
CA VAL A 234 -11.76 7.73 22.28
C VAL A 234 -10.32 8.21 22.61
N ILE A 235 -9.68 7.54 23.59
CA ILE A 235 -8.26 7.69 24.02
C ILE A 235 -7.35 6.88 23.10
#